data_AF-A0A821GRE3-F1
#
_entry.id   AF-A0A821GRE3-F1
#
_cell.length_a   1.000
_cell.length_b   1.000
_cell.length_c   1.000
_cell.angle_alpha   90.00
_cell.angle_beta   90.00
_cell.angle_gamma   90.00
#
_symmetry.space_group_name_H-M   'P 1'
#
loop_
_entity.id
_entity.type
_entity.pdbx_description
1 polymer ?
#
loop_
_entity_poly.entity_id
_entity_poly.type
_entity_poly.pdbx_seq_one_letter_code
_entity_poly.pdbx_strand_id
1 'polypeptide(L)'
;MSLELLANELLLDLFEYLNACNLLHAFHGLNARFNQLLFIQLQKYYLDFRLISKNNFEYFCQQYLTSINNRVISLHLSDDVETPNLPQLFLSYGYRINQFIHLKLLSIDCISSFDLLNQIISQCHELSYLTHLNIMIHNNQDPEENFRDVINNIWSLSKLTHCYLDIQYPYATWLLEMTMIS
;
A
#
# COMPACT_ATOMS: atom_id res chain seq x y z
N MET A 1 17.74 -29.14 -14.50
CA MET A 1 16.30 -28.96 -14.76
C MET A 1 16.10 -27.49 -15.10
N SER A 2 15.57 -27.15 -16.27
CA SER A 2 15.36 -25.74 -16.65
C SER A 2 13.96 -25.31 -16.25
N LEU A 3 13.85 -24.21 -15.50
CA LEU A 3 12.59 -23.59 -15.13
C LEU A 3 11.75 -23.21 -16.37
N GLU A 4 12.42 -22.93 -17.49
CA GLU A 4 11.77 -22.59 -18.77
C GLU A 4 11.01 -23.75 -19.40
N LEU A 5 11.23 -24.99 -18.96
CA LEU A 5 10.52 -26.17 -19.45
C LEU A 5 9.26 -26.49 -18.63
N LEU A 6 9.04 -25.80 -17.50
CA LEU A 6 7.84 -25.96 -16.70
C LEU A 6 6.61 -25.51 -17.49
N ALA A 7 5.44 -26.11 -17.27
CA ALA A 7 4.19 -25.67 -17.87
C ALA A 7 3.75 -24.28 -17.33
N ASN A 8 2.97 -23.52 -18.11
CA ASN A 8 2.48 -22.20 -17.67
C ASN A 8 1.67 -22.29 -16.38
N GLU A 9 0.83 -23.33 -16.25
CA GLU A 9 -0.01 -23.57 -15.07
C GLU A 9 0.86 -23.73 -13.82
N LEU A 10 1.89 -24.58 -13.87
CA LEU A 10 2.81 -24.77 -12.75
C LEU A 10 3.60 -23.49 -12.38
N LEU A 11 3.92 -22.65 -13.37
CA LEU A 11 4.57 -21.36 -13.11
C LEU A 11 3.62 -20.38 -12.43
N LEU A 12 2.36 -20.34 -12.85
CA LEU A 12 1.33 -19.49 -12.24
C LEU A 12 1.05 -19.96 -10.80
N ASP A 13 0.94 -21.28 -10.58
CA ASP A 13 0.82 -21.86 -9.23
C ASP A 13 2.01 -21.45 -8.35
N LEU A 14 3.24 -21.48 -8.87
CA LEU A 14 4.42 -20.99 -8.15
C LEU A 14 4.34 -19.49 -7.86
N PHE A 15 3.78 -18.70 -8.79
CA PHE A 15 3.67 -17.26 -8.63
C PHE A 15 2.69 -16.87 -7.52
N GLU A 16 1.70 -17.71 -7.20
CA GLU A 16 0.77 -17.47 -6.08
C GLU A 16 1.48 -17.40 -4.71
N TYR A 17 2.66 -18.01 -4.57
CA TYR A 17 3.46 -17.97 -3.34
C TYR A 17 4.35 -16.74 -3.22
N LEU A 18 4.40 -15.88 -4.24
CA LEU A 18 5.28 -14.72 -4.31
C LEU A 18 4.47 -13.43 -4.41
N ASN A 19 4.89 -12.40 -3.67
CA ASN A 19 4.30 -11.07 -3.83
C ASN A 19 4.74 -10.42 -5.15
N ALA A 20 4.05 -9.34 -5.54
CA ALA A 20 4.32 -8.63 -6.79
C ALA A 20 5.77 -8.15 -6.91
N CYS A 21 6.39 -7.70 -5.81
CA CYS A 21 7.78 -7.26 -5.81
C CYS A 21 8.75 -8.41 -6.11
N ASN A 22 8.56 -9.55 -5.46
CA ASN A 22 9.35 -10.77 -5.69
C ASN A 22 9.18 -11.26 -7.12
N LEU A 23 7.95 -11.26 -7.64
CA LEU A 23 7.65 -11.67 -9.00
C LEU A 23 8.32 -10.79 -10.04
N LEU A 24 8.17 -9.48 -9.91
CA LEU A 24 8.80 -8.54 -10.84
C LEU A 24 10.32 -8.62 -10.76
N HIS A 25 10.89 -8.65 -9.55
CA HIS A 25 12.33 -8.75 -9.39
C HIS A 25 12.91 -10.04 -9.98
N ALA A 26 12.25 -11.19 -9.74
CA ALA A 26 12.77 -12.48 -10.15
C ALA A 26 12.53 -12.80 -11.64
N PHE A 27 11.42 -12.35 -12.22
CA PHE A 27 10.97 -12.83 -13.54
C PHE A 27 10.85 -11.75 -14.62
N HIS A 28 10.78 -10.47 -14.24
CA HIS A 28 10.59 -9.40 -15.23
C HIS A 28 11.83 -9.24 -16.11
N GLY A 29 11.63 -9.18 -17.42
CA GLY A 29 12.70 -8.96 -18.39
C GLY A 29 13.52 -10.20 -18.72
N LEU A 30 13.28 -11.35 -18.07
CA LEU A 30 14.02 -12.59 -18.35
C LEU A 30 13.73 -13.14 -19.75
N ASN A 31 12.45 -13.28 -20.11
CA ASN A 31 12.02 -13.62 -21.47
C ASN A 31 10.56 -13.21 -21.71
N ALA A 32 10.13 -13.24 -22.97
CA ALA A 32 8.78 -12.83 -23.37
C ALA A 32 7.68 -13.66 -22.70
N ARG A 33 7.92 -14.96 -22.49
CA ARG A 33 6.95 -15.87 -21.87
C ARG A 33 6.71 -15.50 -20.41
N PHE A 34 7.78 -15.29 -19.62
CA PHE A 34 7.63 -14.86 -18.23
C PHE A 34 6.99 -13.47 -18.12
N ASN A 35 7.34 -12.52 -18.99
CA ASN A 35 6.67 -11.21 -19.01
C ASN A 35 5.16 -11.33 -19.29
N GLN A 36 4.75 -12.22 -20.19
CA GLN A 36 3.33 -12.50 -20.43
C GLN A 36 2.66 -13.14 -19.23
N LEU A 37 3.31 -14.11 -18.56
CA LEU A 37 2.77 -14.74 -17.36
C LEU A 37 2.64 -13.74 -16.20
N LEU A 38 3.64 -12.87 -16.01
CA LEU A 38 3.57 -11.77 -15.06
C LEU A 38 2.41 -10.84 -15.39
N PHE A 39 2.19 -10.51 -16.66
CA PHE A 39 1.05 -9.69 -17.08
C PHE A 39 -0.30 -10.36 -16.77
N ILE A 40 -0.40 -11.68 -16.96
CA ILE A 40 -1.61 -12.46 -16.66
C ILE A 40 -1.85 -12.51 -15.15
N GLN A 41 -0.81 -12.84 -14.36
CA GLN A 41 -0.91 -12.95 -12.91
C GLN A 41 -1.17 -11.60 -12.24
N LEU A 42 -0.53 -10.54 -12.76
CA LEU A 42 -0.55 -9.21 -12.17
C LEU A 42 -1.49 -8.26 -12.93
N GLN A 43 -2.64 -8.78 -13.41
CA GLN A 43 -3.72 -7.91 -13.91
C GLN A 43 -4.16 -6.89 -12.84
N LYS A 44 -4.01 -7.25 -11.57
CA LYS A 44 -4.31 -6.44 -10.39
C LYS A 44 -3.16 -6.56 -9.41
N TYR A 45 -2.46 -5.46 -9.17
CA TYR A 45 -1.33 -5.46 -8.25
C TYR A 45 -1.81 -5.22 -6.83
N TYR A 46 -1.40 -6.11 -5.94
CA TYR A 46 -1.43 -5.93 -4.49
C TYR A 46 0.01 -5.65 -4.07
N LEU A 47 0.31 -4.38 -3.86
CA LEU A 47 1.63 -3.95 -3.40
C LEU A 47 1.63 -3.96 -1.88
N ASP A 48 2.37 -4.90 -1.31
CA ASP A 48 2.59 -5.01 0.12
C ASP A 48 4.05 -4.73 0.44
N PHE A 49 4.30 -3.58 1.06
CA PHE A 49 5.64 -3.13 1.41
C PHE A 49 5.97 -3.29 2.90
N ARG A 50 5.21 -4.07 3.68
CA ARG A 50 5.50 -4.23 5.12
C ARG A 50 6.86 -4.86 5.44
N LEU A 51 7.36 -5.72 4.55
CA LEU A 51 8.60 -6.49 4.78
C LEU A 51 9.65 -6.21 3.70
N ILE A 52 9.52 -5.09 2.98
CA ILE A 52 10.46 -4.76 1.90
C ILE A 52 11.71 -4.08 2.47
N SER A 53 12.89 -4.54 2.08
CA SER A 53 14.11 -3.79 2.42
C SER A 53 14.13 -2.44 1.68
N LYS A 54 14.75 -1.42 2.28
CA LYS A 54 14.89 -0.09 1.65
C LYS A 54 15.46 -0.17 0.24
N ASN A 55 16.52 -0.94 0.02
CA ASN A 55 17.14 -1.08 -1.30
C ASN A 55 16.18 -1.70 -2.33
N ASN A 56 15.42 -2.72 -1.93
CA ASN A 56 14.43 -3.36 -2.82
C ASN A 56 13.27 -2.42 -3.11
N PHE A 57 12.83 -1.62 -2.14
CA PHE A 57 11.81 -0.60 -2.34
C PHE A 57 12.27 0.49 -3.32
N GLU A 58 13.46 1.05 -3.11
CA GLU A 58 14.04 2.05 -4.00
C GLU A 58 14.15 1.53 -5.44
N TYR A 59 14.69 0.31 -5.59
CA TYR A 59 14.77 -0.35 -6.89
C TYR A 59 13.38 -0.54 -7.51
N PHE A 60 12.41 -1.03 -6.72
CA PHE A 60 11.06 -1.27 -7.20
C PHE A 60 10.37 0.00 -7.69
N CYS A 61 10.47 1.07 -6.91
CA CYS A 61 9.98 2.40 -7.27
C CYS A 61 10.57 2.86 -8.61
N GLN A 62 11.89 2.83 -8.73
CA GLN A 62 12.58 3.33 -9.91
C GLN A 62 12.31 2.50 -11.17
N GLN A 63 12.23 1.18 -11.04
CA GLN A 63 12.15 0.29 -12.20
C GLN A 63 10.72 -0.05 -12.62
N TYR A 64 9.80 -0.24 -11.67
CA TYR A 64 8.51 -0.86 -11.96
C TYR A 64 7.32 0.04 -11.66
N LEU A 65 7.32 0.73 -10.51
CA LEU A 65 6.13 1.37 -9.96
C LEU A 65 5.42 2.30 -10.96
N THR A 66 6.17 3.11 -11.69
CA THR A 66 5.62 4.04 -12.70
C THR A 66 4.88 3.33 -13.84
N SER A 67 5.32 2.11 -14.22
CA SER A 67 4.70 1.34 -15.31
C SER A 67 3.46 0.55 -14.89
N ILE A 68 3.26 0.37 -13.58
CA ILE A 68 2.18 -0.47 -13.03
C ILE A 68 1.19 0.31 -12.16
N ASN A 69 1.42 1.59 -11.86
CA ASN A 69 0.61 2.37 -10.92
C ASN A 69 -0.89 2.37 -11.26
N ASN A 70 -1.24 2.43 -12.54
CA ASN A 70 -2.61 2.34 -13.04
C ASN A 70 -3.21 0.92 -12.99
N ARG A 71 -2.54 -0.05 -12.37
CA ARG A 71 -3.03 -1.42 -12.16
C ARG A 71 -2.98 -1.83 -10.69
N VAL A 72 -2.49 -0.96 -9.82
CA VAL A 72 -2.47 -1.19 -8.37
C VAL A 72 -3.87 -1.03 -7.82
N ILE A 73 -4.34 -2.07 -7.14
CA ILE A 73 -5.66 -2.13 -6.51
C ILE A 73 -5.55 -2.07 -4.98
N SER A 74 -4.43 -2.54 -4.45
CA SER A 74 -4.14 -2.49 -3.03
C SER A 74 -2.72 -1.99 -2.82
N LEU A 75 -2.55 -1.05 -1.89
CA LEU A 75 -1.26 -0.52 -1.49
C LEU A 75 -1.16 -0.57 0.03
N HIS A 76 -0.09 -1.21 0.52
CA HIS A 76 0.24 -1.25 1.93
C HIS A 76 1.59 -0.56 2.17
N LEU A 77 1.57 0.51 2.96
CA LEU A 77 2.76 1.21 3.43
C LEU A 77 2.89 0.99 4.95
N SER A 78 4.11 0.80 5.45
CA SER A 78 4.36 0.64 6.88
C SER A 78 5.48 1.58 7.31
N ASP A 79 5.35 2.18 8.49
CA ASP A 79 6.39 2.98 9.17
C ASP A 79 6.92 2.22 10.41
N ASP A 80 7.08 0.91 10.30
CA ASP A 80 7.58 0.06 11.37
C ASP A 80 9.12 -0.01 11.43
N VAL A 81 9.63 -0.85 12.35
CA VAL A 81 11.07 -1.04 12.57
C VAL A 81 11.77 -1.65 11.36
N GLU A 82 11.08 -2.49 10.58
CA GLU A 82 11.63 -3.13 9.38
C GLU A 82 11.63 -2.16 8.19
N THR A 83 10.65 -1.26 8.12
CA THR A 83 10.51 -0.26 7.06
C THR A 83 10.36 1.19 7.56
N PRO A 84 11.36 1.73 8.27
CA PRO A 84 11.24 3.04 8.90
C PRO A 84 11.16 4.16 7.87
N ASN A 85 10.23 5.10 8.10
CA ASN A 85 9.90 6.26 7.29
C ASN A 85 9.47 5.95 5.86
N LEU A 86 9.02 4.72 5.56
CA LEU A 86 8.66 4.32 4.20
C LEU A 86 7.59 5.22 3.56
N PRO A 87 6.48 5.61 4.25
CA PRO A 87 5.48 6.49 3.64
C PRO A 87 6.04 7.86 3.29
N GLN A 88 6.93 8.41 4.13
CA GLN A 88 7.61 9.67 3.87
C GLN A 88 8.58 9.56 2.69
N LEU A 89 9.35 8.46 2.64
CA LEU A 89 10.27 8.18 1.54
C LEU A 89 9.53 8.06 0.21
N PHE A 90 8.41 7.32 0.21
CA PHE A 90 7.51 7.17 -0.93
C PHE A 90 7.10 8.52 -1.52
N LEU A 91 6.63 9.45 -0.68
CA LEU A 91 6.26 10.80 -1.13
C LEU A 91 7.48 11.63 -1.57
N SER A 92 8.64 11.47 -0.91
CA SER A 92 9.86 12.21 -1.24
C SER A 92 10.41 11.87 -2.63
N TYR A 93 10.12 10.68 -3.15
CA TYR A 93 10.43 10.28 -4.52
C TYR A 93 9.45 10.84 -5.57
N GLY A 94 8.49 11.67 -5.13
CA GLY A 94 7.52 12.32 -6.01
C GLY A 94 6.32 11.45 -6.37
N TYR A 95 6.19 10.26 -5.78
CA TYR A 95 4.99 9.45 -5.92
C TYR A 95 3.84 10.05 -5.12
N ARG A 96 2.65 9.95 -5.67
CA ARG A 96 1.42 10.42 -5.04
C ARG A 96 0.38 9.31 -5.04
N ILE A 97 -0.42 9.27 -4.00
CA ILE A 97 -1.46 8.24 -3.84
C ILE A 97 -2.52 8.37 -4.94
N ASN A 98 -2.82 9.59 -5.39
CA ASN A 98 -3.75 9.84 -6.49
C ASN A 98 -3.29 9.29 -7.87
N GLN A 99 -2.03 8.86 -8.02
CA GLN A 99 -1.54 8.21 -9.25
C GLN A 99 -2.08 6.77 -9.40
N PHE A 100 -2.49 6.14 -8.30
CA PHE A 100 -3.06 4.80 -8.31
C PHE A 100 -4.56 4.85 -8.60
N ILE A 101 -4.92 5.26 -9.82
CA ILE A 101 -6.31 5.58 -10.20
C ILE A 101 -7.32 4.43 -10.02
N HIS A 102 -6.85 3.18 -9.87
CA HIS A 102 -7.70 1.99 -9.64
C HIS A 102 -7.59 1.44 -8.21
N LEU A 103 -6.93 2.18 -7.31
CA LEU A 103 -6.75 1.78 -5.91
C LEU A 103 -8.12 1.64 -5.23
N LYS A 104 -8.32 0.50 -4.60
CA LYS A 104 -9.52 0.17 -3.81
C LYS A 104 -9.25 0.11 -2.32
N LEU A 105 -8.05 -0.31 -1.97
CA LEU A 105 -7.61 -0.52 -0.59
C LEU A 105 -6.29 0.19 -0.36
N LEU A 106 -6.26 1.06 0.64
CA LEU A 106 -5.04 1.66 1.16
C LEU A 106 -4.86 1.24 2.62
N SER A 107 -3.72 0.64 2.93
CA SER A 107 -3.30 0.30 4.29
C SER A 107 -2.06 1.11 4.67
N ILE A 108 -2.08 1.71 5.85
CA ILE A 108 -0.95 2.47 6.40
C ILE A 108 -0.74 2.00 7.84
N ASP A 109 0.37 1.32 8.10
CA ASP A 109 0.70 0.79 9.42
C ASP A 109 1.76 1.63 10.14
N CYS A 110 1.69 1.63 11.47
CA CYS A 110 2.65 2.25 12.38
C CYS A 110 2.93 3.75 12.12
N ILE A 111 2.01 4.47 11.48
CA ILE A 111 2.25 5.88 11.15
C ILE A 111 2.28 6.74 12.41
N SER A 112 3.34 7.53 12.55
CA SER A 112 3.57 8.39 13.72
C SER A 112 3.18 9.86 13.51
N SER A 113 3.19 10.33 12.26
CA SER A 113 2.91 11.73 11.91
C SER A 113 1.49 11.92 11.38
N PHE A 114 0.68 12.68 12.12
CA PHE A 114 -0.66 13.09 11.66
C PHE A 114 -0.63 13.97 10.42
N ASP A 115 0.40 14.82 10.26
CA ASP A 115 0.53 15.69 9.09
C ASP A 115 0.80 14.88 7.82
N LEU A 116 1.68 13.88 7.91
CA LEU A 116 1.95 12.95 6.83
C LEU A 116 0.70 12.14 6.48
N LEU A 117 -0.02 11.66 7.49
CA LEU A 117 -1.28 10.94 7.29
C LEU A 117 -2.31 11.85 6.59
N ASN A 118 -2.49 13.08 7.05
CA ASN A 118 -3.38 14.06 6.43
C ASN A 118 -3.00 14.36 4.97
N GLN A 119 -1.70 14.48 4.69
CA GLN A 119 -1.21 14.67 3.33
C GLN A 119 -1.55 13.46 2.43
N ILE A 120 -1.48 12.24 2.96
CA ILE A 120 -1.86 11.02 2.23
C ILE A 120 -3.37 10.97 2.01
N ILE A 121 -4.17 11.19 3.06
CA ILE A 121 -5.64 11.14 2.99
C ILE A 121 -6.20 12.24 2.07
N SER A 122 -5.61 13.44 2.06
CA SER A 122 -6.05 14.49 1.14
C SER A 122 -5.93 14.10 -0.35
N GLN A 123 -4.92 13.30 -0.71
CA GLN A 123 -4.75 12.77 -2.06
C GLN A 123 -5.79 11.67 -2.40
N CYS A 124 -6.36 11.02 -1.39
CA CYS A 124 -7.33 9.94 -1.58
C CYS A 124 -8.69 10.45 -2.08
N HIS A 125 -9.00 11.74 -1.94
CA HIS A 125 -10.24 12.34 -2.47
C HIS A 125 -10.39 12.23 -3.98
N GLU A 126 -9.27 12.15 -4.70
CA GLU A 126 -9.26 11.97 -6.16
C GLU A 126 -9.51 10.51 -6.58
N LEU A 127 -9.46 9.56 -5.63
CA LEU A 127 -9.56 8.13 -5.91
C LEU A 127 -11.02 7.66 -5.97
N SER A 128 -11.55 7.58 -7.19
CA SER A 128 -12.95 7.19 -7.44
C SER A 128 -13.30 5.75 -7.04
N TYR A 129 -12.30 4.88 -6.83
CA TYR A 129 -12.48 3.47 -6.49
C TYR A 129 -12.06 3.12 -5.06
N LEU A 130 -11.53 4.07 -4.29
CA LEU A 130 -11.08 3.81 -2.93
C LEU A 130 -12.30 3.55 -2.04
N THR A 131 -12.39 2.32 -1.54
CA THR A 131 -13.54 1.82 -0.77
C THR A 131 -13.14 1.32 0.61
N HIS A 132 -11.86 0.99 0.80
CA HIS A 132 -11.31 0.43 2.02
C HIS A 132 -10.08 1.25 2.44
N LEU A 133 -10.05 1.64 3.70
CA LEU A 133 -8.94 2.34 4.31
C LEU A 133 -8.61 1.69 5.65
N ASN A 134 -7.37 1.25 5.82
CA ASN A 134 -6.88 0.68 7.06
C ASN A 134 -5.72 1.55 7.56
N ILE A 135 -5.82 2.06 8.78
CA ILE A 135 -4.80 2.91 9.37
C ILE A 135 -4.52 2.41 10.77
N MET A 136 -3.24 2.14 11.05
CA MET A 136 -2.73 1.88 12.38
C MET A 136 -1.77 3.01 12.77
N ILE A 137 -2.14 3.77 13.79
CA ILE A 137 -1.42 4.96 14.25
C ILE A 137 -0.63 4.60 15.50
N HIS A 138 0.67 4.83 15.47
CA HIS A 138 1.55 4.74 16.64
C HIS A 138 2.02 6.15 16.99
N ASN A 139 1.28 6.83 17.86
CA ASN A 139 1.65 8.19 18.26
C ASN A 139 2.08 8.23 19.73
N ASN A 140 3.30 8.70 19.94
CA ASN A 140 3.89 8.91 21.27
C ASN A 140 3.70 10.35 21.78
N GLN A 141 3.01 11.22 21.03
CA GLN A 141 2.79 12.63 21.31
C GLN A 141 1.30 12.95 21.52
N ASP A 142 1.03 14.05 22.23
CA ASP A 142 -0.33 14.48 22.58
C ASP A 142 -1.19 14.76 21.33
N PRO A 143 -2.40 14.20 21.24
CA PRO A 143 -3.10 14.06 19.96
C PRO A 143 -4.09 15.16 19.56
N GLU A 144 -4.25 16.24 20.32
CA GLU A 144 -5.57 16.91 20.29
C GLU A 144 -5.88 17.80 19.08
N GLU A 145 -4.92 18.46 18.43
CA GLU A 145 -5.26 19.35 17.30
C GLU A 145 -5.29 18.62 15.95
N ASN A 146 -4.27 17.87 15.58
CA ASN A 146 -4.17 17.34 14.21
C ASN A 146 -4.99 16.05 13.99
N PHE A 147 -5.32 15.32 15.05
CA PHE A 147 -6.10 14.08 14.92
C PHE A 147 -7.51 14.35 14.40
N ARG A 148 -8.18 15.40 14.90
CA ARG A 148 -9.53 15.75 14.46
C ARG A 148 -9.58 16.07 12.97
N ASP A 149 -8.55 16.74 12.46
CA ASP A 149 -8.44 17.05 11.03
C ASP A 149 -8.26 15.79 10.20
N VAL A 150 -7.43 14.84 10.64
CA VAL A 150 -7.29 13.51 10.00
C VAL A 150 -8.64 12.82 9.91
N ILE A 151 -9.38 12.78 11.00
CA ILE A 151 -10.66 12.09 11.06
C ILE A 151 -11.70 12.74 10.14
N ASN A 152 -11.82 14.06 10.15
CA ASN A 152 -12.70 14.79 9.24
C ASN A 152 -12.33 14.55 7.77
N ASN A 153 -11.03 14.48 7.48
CA ASN A 153 -10.51 14.24 6.14
C ASN A 153 -10.81 12.80 5.67
N ILE A 154 -10.70 11.81 6.57
CA ILE A 154 -11.09 10.42 6.29
C ILE A 154 -12.60 10.34 6.02
N TRP A 155 -13.43 10.95 6.86
CA TRP A 155 -14.89 10.87 6.74
C TRP A 155 -15.46 11.63 5.54
N SER A 156 -14.69 12.51 4.93
CA SER A 156 -15.10 13.19 3.69
C SER A 156 -14.80 12.37 2.42
N LEU A 157 -14.17 11.20 2.53
CA LEU A 157 -13.93 10.29 1.41
C LEU A 157 -15.25 9.66 0.91
N SER A 158 -15.85 10.26 -0.11
CA SER A 158 -17.22 9.93 -0.58
C SER A 158 -17.47 8.50 -1.05
N LYS A 159 -16.43 7.71 -1.34
CA LYS A 159 -16.52 6.32 -1.80
C LYS A 159 -16.13 5.30 -0.75
N LEU A 160 -15.71 5.77 0.43
CA LEU A 160 -15.28 4.90 1.51
C LEU A 160 -16.47 4.12 2.07
N THR A 161 -16.31 2.79 2.13
CA THR A 161 -17.32 1.86 2.65
C THR A 161 -16.85 1.14 3.91
N HIS A 162 -15.53 0.97 4.03
CA HIS A 162 -14.89 0.31 5.15
C HIS A 162 -13.72 1.17 5.61
N CYS A 163 -13.68 1.44 6.91
CA CYS A 163 -12.58 2.14 7.56
C CYS A 163 -12.19 1.36 8.81
N TYR A 164 -10.92 0.96 8.90
CA TYR A 164 -10.32 0.45 10.11
C TYR A 164 -9.31 1.48 10.62
N LEU A 165 -9.47 1.87 11.88
CA LEU A 165 -8.60 2.84 12.53
C LEU A 165 -8.21 2.27 13.90
N ASP A 166 -6.93 1.93 14.05
CA ASP A 166 -6.33 1.52 15.32
C ASP A 166 -5.36 2.62 15.77
N ILE A 167 -5.47 3.04 17.02
CA ILE A 167 -4.66 4.11 17.58
C ILE A 167 -4.03 3.60 18.85
N GLN A 168 -2.73 3.37 18.80
CA GLN A 168 -1.95 2.97 19.96
C GLN A 168 -1.31 4.20 20.57
N TYR A 169 -1.84 4.59 21.74
CA TYR A 169 -1.17 5.54 22.62
C TYR A 169 -0.39 4.77 23.68
N PRO A 170 0.87 5.16 23.99
CA PRO A 170 1.64 4.53 25.05
C PRO A 170 0.99 4.67 26.45
N TYR A 171 -0.04 5.51 26.61
CA TYR A 171 -0.68 5.80 27.89
C TYR A 171 -2.22 5.72 27.91
N ALA A 172 -2.89 5.31 26.83
CA ALA A 172 -4.36 5.29 26.80
C ALA A 172 -4.93 4.16 25.94
N THR A 173 -5.53 3.17 26.61
CA THR A 173 -6.35 2.12 25.99
C THR A 173 -7.72 2.69 25.63
N TRP A 174 -7.86 3.29 24.44
CA TRP A 174 -9.17 3.59 23.85
C TRP A 174 -9.31 2.77 22.57
N LEU A 175 -9.88 1.56 22.67
CA LEU A 175 -10.36 0.83 21.51
C LEU A 175 -11.67 1.50 21.05
N LEU A 176 -11.59 2.33 20.01
CA LEU A 176 -12.76 2.82 19.29
C LEU A 176 -13.11 1.83 18.17
N GLU A 177 -13.85 0.77 18.50
CA GLU A 177 -14.62 0.05 17.49
C GLU A 177 -15.83 0.92 17.10
N MET A 178 -15.65 1.78 16.10
CA MET A 178 -16.76 2.54 15.52
C MET A 178 -17.25 1.83 14.26
N THR A 179 -18.26 0.97 14.42
CA THR A 179 -19.00 0.38 13.30
C THR A 179 -19.88 1.43 12.63
N MET A 180 -19.76 1.56 11.30
CA MET A 180 -20.61 2.39 10.46
C MET A 180 -22.08 1.98 10.60
N ILE A 181 -22.95 2.89 11.04
CA ILE A 181 -24.40 2.77 10.81
C ILE A 181 -24.68 3.57 9.55
N SER A 182 -24.97 2.87 8.46
CA SER A 182 -25.47 3.44 7.19
C SER A 182 -26.89 3.96 7.33
#